data_AF-A0A5B9Q260-F1
#
_entry.id   AF-A0A5B9Q260-F1
#
_cell.length_a   1.000
_cell.length_b   1.000
_cell.length_c   1.000
_cell.angle_alpha   90.00
_cell.angle_beta   90.00
_cell.angle_gamma   90.00
#
_symmetry.space_group_name_H-M   'P 1'
#
loop_
_entity.id
_entity.type
_entity.pdbx_description
1 polymer ?
#
loop_
_entity_poly.entity_id
_entity_poly.type
_entity_poly.pdbx_seq_one_letter_code
_entity_poly.pdbx_strand_id
1 'polypeptide(L)' 'MAKGMTIAGMVVAALVFLLFTVDFVAGIPFGAEGKAMHIGAILASAILGYLSFSTFREQK' A
#
# COMPACT_ATOMS: atom_id res chain seq x y z
N MET A 1 -14.42 1.26 17.03
CA MET A 1 -13.43 2.29 16.64
C MET A 1 -12.15 1.69 16.06
N ALA A 2 -11.40 0.85 16.78
CA ALA A 2 -10.08 0.39 16.32
C ALA A 2 -10.07 -0.57 15.10
N LYS A 3 -11.05 -1.49 14.99
CA LYS A 3 -11.23 -2.37 13.81
C LYS A 3 -11.49 -1.61 12.49
N GLY A 4 -12.17 -0.47 12.56
CA GLY A 4 -12.48 0.33 11.36
C GLY A 4 -11.23 0.99 10.78
N MET A 5 -10.35 1.50 11.64
CA MET A 5 -9.11 2.16 11.20
C MET A 5 -8.08 1.17 10.63
N THR A 6 -8.02 -0.07 11.15
CA THR A 6 -7.15 -1.11 10.58
C THR A 6 -7.64 -1.60 9.22
N ILE A 7 -8.96 -1.73 9.03
CA ILE A 7 -9.54 -2.05 7.70
C ILE A 7 -9.27 -0.92 6.71
N ALA A 8 -9.51 0.33 7.09
CA ALA A 8 -9.21 1.48 6.23
C ALA A 8 -7.72 1.52 5.85
N GLY A 9 -6.81 1.28 6.81
CA GLY A 9 -5.36 1.18 6.57
C GLY A 9 -4.99 0.06 5.58
N MET A 10 -5.59 -1.13 5.72
CA MET A 10 -5.40 -2.22 4.77
C MET A 10 -5.89 -1.89 3.35
N VAL A 11 -7.07 -1.26 3.24
CA VAL A 11 -7.65 -0.88 1.93
C VAL A 11 -6.78 0.17 1.25
N VAL A 12 -6.36 1.21 1.97
CA VAL A 12 -5.49 2.25 1.42
C VAL A 12 -4.13 1.66 1.02
N ALA A 13 -3.54 0.81 1.87
CA ALA A 13 -2.29 0.13 1.54
C ALA A 13 -2.41 -0.72 0.26
N ALA A 14 -3.49 -1.48 0.09
CA ALA A 14 -3.73 -2.27 -1.09
C ALA A 14 -3.89 -1.41 -2.36
N LEU A 15 -4.64 -0.31 -2.28
CA LEU A 15 -4.82 0.61 -3.40
C LEU A 15 -3.50 1.28 -3.81
N VAL A 16 -2.71 1.75 -2.84
CA VAL A 16 -1.40 2.38 -3.10
C VAL A 16 -0.43 1.37 -3.69
N PHE A 17 -0.38 0.15 -3.15
CA PHE A 17 0.46 -0.91 -3.68
C PHE A 17 0.09 -1.22 -5.14
N LEU A 18 -1.19 -1.42 -5.45
CA LEU A 18 -1.66 -1.67 -6.81
C LEU A 18 -1.31 -0.53 -7.75
N LEU A 19 -1.58 0.71 -7.34
CA LEU A 19 -1.40 1.87 -8.19
C LEU A 19 0.08 2.09 -8.52
N PHE A 20 0.98 2.01 -7.53
CA PHE A 20 2.40 2.16 -7.77
C PHE A 20 3.04 0.95 -8.47
N THR A 21 2.50 -0.26 -8.29
CA THR A 21 2.97 -1.44 -9.03
C THR A 21 2.55 -1.37 -10.49
N VAL A 22 1.31 -0.97 -10.77
CA VAL A 22 0.81 -0.74 -12.13
C VAL A 22 1.59 0.39 -12.79
N ASP A 23 1.84 1.49 -12.08
CA ASP A 23 2.64 2.59 -12.61
C ASP A 23 4.08 2.17 -12.92
N PHE A 24 4.69 1.36 -12.06
CA PHE A 24 6.04 0.84 -12.28
C PHE A 24 6.15 -0.07 -13.51
N VAL A 25 5.11 -0.87 -13.82
CA VAL A 25 5.10 -1.82 -14.94
C VAL A 25 4.61 -1.18 -16.24
N ALA A 26 3.55 -0.38 -16.18
CA ALA A 26 2.86 0.17 -17.35
C ALA A 26 3.20 1.65 -17.62
N GLY A 27 3.80 2.36 -16.67
CA GLY A 27 4.13 3.79 -16.81
C GLY A 27 2.93 4.73 -16.79
N ILE A 28 1.77 4.28 -16.33
CA ILE A 28 0.52 5.04 -16.29
C ILE A 28 -0.01 4.94 -14.85
N PRO A 29 -0.41 6.06 -14.17
CA PRO A 29 -0.66 7.43 -14.64
C PRO A 29 0.46 8.49 -14.48
N PHE A 30 1.58 8.19 -13.81
CA PHE A 30 2.62 9.14 -13.42
C PHE A 30 3.87 9.11 -14.31
N GLY A 31 3.93 8.20 -15.28
CA GLY A 31 4.98 8.23 -16.29
C GLY A 31 6.29 7.56 -15.88
N ALA A 32 6.37 6.67 -14.89
CA ALA A 32 7.58 5.90 -14.51
C ALA A 32 8.90 6.70 -14.33
N GLU A 33 8.86 8.04 -14.35
CA GLU A 33 9.98 8.94 -14.16
C GLU A 33 10.31 9.00 -12.66
N GLY A 34 11.05 8.00 -12.19
CA GLY A 34 11.46 7.89 -10.79
C GLY A 34 11.31 6.49 -10.21
N LYS A 35 11.98 5.48 -10.79
CA LYS A 35 11.94 4.08 -10.32
C LYS A 35 12.16 3.92 -8.80
N ALA A 36 13.00 4.77 -8.20
CA ALA A 36 13.24 4.79 -6.75
C ALA A 36 11.99 5.17 -5.94
N MET A 37 11.17 6.11 -6.43
CA MET A 37 9.92 6.51 -5.79
C MET A 37 8.90 5.37 -5.83
N HIS A 38 8.74 4.69 -6.97
CA HIS A 38 7.84 3.55 -7.08
C HIS A 38 8.24 2.42 -6.13
N ILE A 39 9.54 2.07 -6.10
CA ILE A 39 10.05 1.02 -5.20
C ILE A 39 9.80 1.40 -3.74
N GLY A 40 10.06 2.65 -3.35
CA GLY A 40 9.79 3.15 -2.00
C GLY A 40 8.31 3.08 -1.62
N ALA A 41 7.41 3.49 -2.52
CA ALA A 41 5.97 3.45 -2.29
C ALA A 41 5.42 2.03 -2.20
N ILE A 42 5.91 1.11 -3.04
CA ILE A 42 5.56 -0.32 -2.99
C ILE A 42 6.01 -0.94 -1.66
N LEU A 43 7.24 -0.63 -1.21
CA LEU A 43 7.77 -1.14 0.06
C LEU A 43 6.99 -0.59 1.26
N ALA A 44 6.72 0.72 1.28
CA ALA A 44 5.98 1.37 2.35
C ALA A 44 4.53 0.87 2.44
N SER A 45 3.85 0.69 1.30
CA SER A 45 2.49 0.14 1.26
C SER A 45 2.44 -1.32 1.69
N ALA A 46 3.44 -2.14 1.33
CA ALA A 46 3.52 -3.52 1.80
C ALA A 46 3.70 -3.59 3.33
N ILE A 47 4.58 -2.76 3.90
CA ILE A 47 4.78 -2.67 5.36
C ILE A 47 3.49 -2.21 6.05
N LEU A 48 2.86 -1.16 5.55
CA LEU A 48 1.62 -0.62 6.12
C LEU A 48 0.48 -1.64 6.09
N GLY A 49 0.34 -2.37 4.99
CA GLY A 49 -0.63 -3.45 4.85
C GLY A 49 -0.36 -4.59 5.82
N TYR A 50 0.90 -5.00 5.97
CA TYR A 50 1.30 -6.04 6.92
C TYR A 50 1.01 -5.64 8.37
N LEU A 51 1.40 -4.44 8.77
CA LEU A 51 1.14 -3.92 10.12
C LEU A 51 -0.36 -3.80 10.39
N SER A 52 -1.13 -3.25 9.44
CA SER A 52 -2.58 -3.12 9.57
C SER A 52 -3.27 -4.48 9.69
N PHE A 53 -2.80 -5.49 8.96
CA PHE A 53 -3.30 -6.86 9.04
C PHE A 53 -2.92 -7.56 10.35
N SER A 54 -1.68 -7.38 10.82
CA SER A 54 -1.22 -7.91 12.12
C SER A 54 -2.07 -7.34 13.25
N THR A 55 -2.24 -6.02 13.29
CA THR A 55 -3.09 -5.37 14.30
C THR A 55 -4.56 -5.79 14.17
N PHE A 56 -5.09 -5.97 12.96
CA PHE A 56 -6.45 -6.46 12.77
C PHE A 56 -6.64 -7.89 13.30
N ARG A 57 -5.64 -8.76 13.13
CA ARG A 57 -5.64 -10.12 13.69
C ARG A 57 -5.57 -10.10 15.21
N GLU A 58 -4.75 -9.23 15.79
CA GLU A 58 -4.60 -9.09 17.24
C GLU A 58 -5.86 -8.54 17.91
N GLN A 59 -6.60 -7.67 17.21
CA GLN A 59 -7.86 -7.11 17.68
C GLN A 59 -9.07 -7.99 17.39
N LYS A 60 -8.88 -9.16 16.75
CA LYS A 60 -9.98 -10.04 16.38
C LYS A 60 -10.68 -10.58 17.61
#